data_AF-A0AAW6IWW6-F1
#
_entry.id   AF-A0AAW6IWW6-F1
#
_cell.length_a   1.000
_cell.length_b   1.000
_cell.length_c   1.000
_cell.angle_alpha   90.00
_cell.angle_beta   90.00
_cell.angle_gamma   90.00
#
_symmetry.space_group_name_H-M   'P 1'
#
loop_
_entity.id
_entity.type
_entity.pdbx_description
1 polymer ?
#
loop_
_entity_poly.entity_id
_entity_poly.type
_entity_poly.pdbx_seq_one_letter_code
_entity_poly.pdbx_strand_id
1 'polypeptide(L)'
;MSIRKTFSLLGLVICLYGCSDRPEEFLGGFSEYEIVELHDNNYTPKNSYSYALGHSYSSTEDAIEGISKIVSSSDSTKATANVFHVANSNKKQCVIVHRENMSQLTLNHELGHCFHPILFSHLEIKAPTILKGIEDDKKWSDYYLESFAEIVAGTRSFSLDGDKSYIIKRIQEIESSSDSEKMLPYKRSIPLLKHLSDFLDSADLPASPEEQVNLILEKIYFEPKFNKVLQRVNR
;
A
#
# COMPACT_ATOMS: atom_id res chain seq x y z
N MET A 1 63.87 32.24 10.67
CA MET A 1 63.38 33.63 10.47
C MET A 1 62.44 33.64 9.29
N SER A 2 61.28 34.27 9.48
CA SER A 2 60.32 34.74 8.48
C SER A 2 59.39 33.73 7.76
N ILE A 3 58.14 33.85 8.16
CA ILE A 3 56.90 33.42 7.51
C ILE A 3 56.70 34.25 6.23
N ARG A 4 56.30 33.63 5.12
CA ARG A 4 55.33 34.25 4.19
C ARG A 4 54.27 33.25 3.77
N LYS A 5 53.06 33.54 4.23
CA LYS A 5 51.79 33.01 3.76
C LYS A 5 51.58 33.45 2.31
N THR A 6 51.05 32.54 1.49
CA THR A 6 50.25 32.94 0.33
C THR A 6 48.99 32.10 0.36
N PHE A 7 47.91 32.73 0.82
CA PHE A 7 46.55 32.25 0.57
C PHE A 7 46.22 32.55 -0.88
N SER A 8 45.75 31.55 -1.61
CA SER A 8 44.88 31.76 -2.76
C SER A 8 43.82 30.67 -2.72
N LEU A 9 42.68 31.08 -2.17
CA LEU A 9 41.34 30.63 -2.52
C LEU A 9 41.27 30.39 -4.04
N LEU A 10 40.70 29.27 -4.47
CA LEU A 10 39.42 29.20 -5.18
C LEU A 10 39.37 27.94 -6.04
N GLY A 11 38.22 27.27 -6.02
CA GLY A 11 37.92 26.18 -6.93
C GLY A 11 37.79 24.82 -6.26
N LEU A 12 37.19 24.75 -5.06
CA LEU A 12 36.46 23.53 -4.72
C LEU A 12 35.30 23.45 -5.73
N VAL A 13 35.53 22.74 -6.83
CA VAL A 13 34.45 22.27 -7.69
C VAL A 13 33.66 21.32 -6.81
N ILE A 14 32.67 21.88 -6.11
CA ILE A 14 31.52 21.13 -5.65
C ILE A 14 30.93 20.65 -6.96
N CYS A 15 31.29 19.44 -7.36
CA CYS A 15 30.43 18.67 -8.23
C CYS A 15 29.13 18.52 -7.45
N LEU A 16 28.22 19.48 -7.65
CA LEU A 16 26.79 19.28 -7.63
C LEU A 16 26.47 18.30 -8.76
N TYR A 17 27.03 17.08 -8.68
CA TYR A 17 26.28 15.92 -9.12
C TYR A 17 25.10 15.95 -8.18
N GLY A 18 23.97 16.44 -8.71
CA GLY A 18 22.70 16.18 -8.10
C GLY A 18 22.66 14.68 -7.89
N CYS A 19 22.86 14.28 -6.64
CA CYS A 19 22.31 13.04 -6.17
C CYS A 19 20.84 13.09 -6.56
N SER A 20 20.48 12.41 -7.64
CA SER A 20 19.17 11.81 -7.70
C SER A 20 19.21 10.67 -6.68
N ASP A 21 19.25 11.03 -5.41
CA ASP A 21 18.93 10.14 -4.29
C ASP A 21 17.42 9.92 -4.38
N ARG A 22 16.99 9.05 -5.29
CA ARG A 22 15.63 8.52 -5.22
C ARG A 22 15.67 7.00 -5.09
N PRO A 23 15.99 6.47 -3.90
CA PRO A 23 15.68 5.08 -3.57
C PRO A 23 14.20 4.88 -3.18
N GLU A 24 13.27 5.71 -3.69
CA GLU A 24 11.86 5.74 -3.23
C GLU A 24 10.85 5.86 -4.40
N GLU A 25 10.80 4.94 -5.35
CA GLU A 25 9.67 4.91 -6.33
C GLU A 25 9.11 3.52 -6.64
N PHE A 26 9.60 2.48 -5.96
CA PHE A 26 9.07 1.12 -6.05
C PHE A 26 8.59 0.72 -4.66
N LEU A 27 7.44 0.07 -4.54
CA LEU A 27 7.01 -0.62 -3.31
C LEU A 27 7.95 -1.81 -3.02
N GLY A 28 9.20 -1.47 -2.70
CA GLY A 28 10.42 -2.29 -2.66
C GLY A 28 10.54 -3.37 -3.73
N GLY A 29 10.24 -3.06 -4.99
CA GLY A 29 10.41 -3.99 -6.12
C GLY A 29 9.11 -4.67 -6.59
N PHE A 30 7.98 -4.49 -5.91
CA PHE A 30 6.71 -5.12 -6.31
C PHE A 30 5.91 -4.35 -7.37
N SER A 31 5.64 -3.07 -7.13
CA SER A 31 4.92 -2.20 -8.06
C SER A 31 5.44 -0.76 -7.98
N GLU A 32 5.31 -0.04 -9.09
CA GLU A 32 5.52 1.41 -9.15
C GLU A 32 4.24 2.09 -8.65
N TYR A 33 4.35 3.14 -7.84
CA TYR A 33 3.16 3.86 -7.38
C TYR A 33 3.05 5.24 -8.02
N GLU A 34 1.80 5.66 -8.19
CA GLU A 34 1.43 6.99 -8.64
C GLU A 34 0.43 7.57 -7.65
N ILE A 35 0.86 8.54 -6.83
CA ILE A 35 0.05 9.12 -5.75
C ILE A 35 -0.36 10.53 -6.18
N VAL A 36 -1.67 10.78 -6.19
CA VAL A 36 -2.26 12.02 -6.69
C VAL A 36 -3.18 12.63 -5.64
N GLU A 37 -2.98 13.91 -5.35
CA GLU A 37 -3.94 14.68 -4.57
C GLU A 37 -5.11 15.12 -5.46
N LEU A 38 -6.32 14.91 -4.98
CA LEU A 38 -7.55 15.28 -5.65
C LEU A 38 -7.58 16.79 -5.85
N HIS A 39 -7.86 17.23 -7.08
CA HIS A 39 -7.88 18.62 -7.51
C HIS A 39 -6.50 19.30 -7.67
N ASP A 40 -5.39 18.55 -7.63
CA ASP A 40 -4.10 19.06 -8.07
C ASP A 40 -4.10 19.27 -9.60
N ASN A 41 -4.47 20.48 -10.01
CA ASN A 41 -4.55 20.87 -11.43
C ASN A 41 -3.17 21.01 -12.10
N ASN A 42 -2.08 20.97 -11.34
CA ASN A 42 -0.71 21.05 -11.86
C ASN A 42 0.00 19.69 -11.87
N TYR A 43 -0.71 18.65 -11.43
CA TYR A 43 -0.17 17.32 -11.34
C TYR A 43 0.24 16.78 -12.72
N THR A 44 1.44 16.21 -12.80
CA THR A 44 1.92 15.48 -13.97
C THR A 44 2.33 14.08 -13.51
N PRO A 45 1.81 13.00 -14.13
CA PRO A 45 2.21 11.64 -13.80
C PRO A 45 3.72 11.46 -13.86
N LYS A 46 4.27 10.73 -12.90
CA LYS A 46 5.68 10.31 -12.95
C LYS A 46 5.90 9.35 -14.10
N ASN A 47 4.95 8.45 -14.33
CA ASN A 47 4.96 7.50 -15.44
C ASN A 47 3.59 7.44 -16.11
N SER A 48 3.58 7.58 -17.44
CA SER A 48 2.38 7.40 -18.27
C SER A 48 2.43 6.04 -18.94
N TYR A 49 1.74 5.06 -18.38
CA TYR A 49 1.66 3.71 -18.91
C TYR A 49 0.35 3.47 -19.66
N SER A 50 0.40 2.56 -20.63
CA SER A 50 -0.78 1.85 -21.12
C SER A 50 -0.94 0.55 -20.33
N TYR A 51 -2.18 0.17 -20.04
CA TYR A 51 -2.48 -1.02 -19.25
C TYR A 51 -2.94 -2.20 -20.13
N ALA A 52 -2.80 -3.41 -19.58
CA ALA A 52 -3.24 -4.64 -20.24
C ALA A 52 -4.77 -4.64 -20.49
N LEU A 53 -5.19 -5.34 -21.53
CA LEU A 53 -6.61 -5.50 -21.87
C LEU A 53 -7.37 -6.19 -20.72
N GLY A 54 -8.60 -5.75 -20.45
CA GLY A 54 -9.46 -6.28 -19.39
C GLY A 54 -9.47 -5.45 -18.10
N HIS A 55 -8.60 -4.45 -17.96
CA HIS A 55 -8.70 -3.44 -16.90
C HIS A 55 -9.81 -2.42 -17.20
N SER A 56 -10.36 -1.79 -16.14
CA SER A 56 -11.40 -0.75 -16.25
C SER A 56 -10.90 0.56 -16.88
N TYR A 57 -9.59 0.74 -16.98
CA TYR A 57 -8.93 1.93 -17.51
C TYR A 57 -7.80 1.52 -18.45
N SER A 58 -7.57 2.30 -19.50
CA SER A 58 -6.61 1.95 -20.56
C SER A 58 -5.21 2.53 -20.35
N SER A 59 -5.10 3.59 -19.53
CA SER A 59 -3.86 4.32 -19.25
C SER A 59 -3.79 4.85 -17.82
N THR A 60 -2.62 5.34 -17.42
CA THR A 60 -2.43 6.04 -16.13
C THR A 60 -3.33 7.25 -16.00
N GLU A 61 -3.46 8.06 -17.04
CA GLU A 61 -4.33 9.24 -17.06
C GLU A 61 -5.81 8.86 -16.89
N ASP A 62 -6.28 7.85 -17.62
CA ASP A 62 -7.66 7.35 -17.51
C ASP A 62 -7.95 6.84 -16.09
N ALA A 63 -6.99 6.13 -15.49
CA ALA A 63 -7.11 5.63 -14.13
C ALA A 63 -7.15 6.76 -13.10
N ILE A 64 -6.28 7.77 -13.22
CA ILE A 64 -6.31 8.93 -12.33
C ILE A 64 -7.66 9.64 -12.44
N GLU A 65 -8.16 9.89 -13.66
CA GLU A 65 -9.45 10.56 -13.86
C GLU A 65 -10.61 9.73 -13.29
N GLY A 66 -10.64 8.42 -13.58
CA GLY A 66 -11.67 7.51 -13.10
C GLY A 66 -11.70 7.38 -11.58
N ILE A 67 -10.54 7.19 -10.95
CA ILE A 67 -10.41 7.10 -9.49
C ILE A 67 -10.73 8.46 -8.85
N SER A 68 -10.31 9.58 -9.45
CA SER A 68 -10.67 10.92 -8.97
C SER A 68 -12.18 11.13 -8.92
N LYS A 69 -12.94 10.63 -9.91
CA LYS A 69 -14.41 10.66 -9.89
C LYS A 69 -14.98 9.85 -8.73
N ILE A 70 -14.43 8.66 -8.45
CA ILE A 70 -14.85 7.82 -7.32
C ILE A 70 -14.64 8.56 -6.01
N VAL A 71 -13.43 9.07 -5.76
CA VAL A 71 -13.08 9.79 -4.53
C VAL A 71 -13.94 11.04 -4.38
N SER A 72 -14.15 11.80 -5.46
CA SER A 72 -15.00 13.00 -5.47
C SER A 72 -16.46 12.71 -5.14
N SER A 73 -16.99 11.55 -5.57
CA SER A 73 -18.40 11.18 -5.41
C SER A 73 -18.80 10.78 -3.98
N SER A 74 -17.83 10.59 -3.07
CA SER A 74 -18.06 10.14 -1.70
C SER A 74 -17.24 10.97 -0.71
N ASP A 75 -17.92 11.76 0.13
CA ASP A 75 -17.27 12.57 1.19
C ASP A 75 -16.58 11.70 2.24
N SER A 76 -17.03 10.44 2.38
CA SER A 76 -16.43 9.48 3.29
C SER A 76 -15.18 8.79 2.74
N THR A 77 -14.97 8.81 1.43
CA THR A 77 -13.82 8.18 0.79
C THR A 77 -12.65 9.16 0.84
N LYS A 78 -11.64 8.84 1.65
CA LYS A 78 -10.44 9.66 1.81
C LYS A 78 -9.41 9.42 0.72
N ALA A 79 -9.31 8.18 0.25
CA ALA A 79 -8.48 7.79 -0.86
C ALA A 79 -9.02 6.51 -1.52
N THR A 80 -8.45 6.17 -2.66
CA THR A 80 -8.67 4.90 -3.34
C THR A 80 -7.41 4.51 -4.08
N ALA A 81 -6.96 3.28 -3.87
CA ALA A 81 -5.82 2.68 -4.53
C ALA A 81 -6.23 1.53 -5.45
N ASN A 82 -5.82 1.57 -6.71
CA ASN A 82 -6.03 0.49 -7.68
C ASN A 82 -4.72 0.07 -8.34
N VAL A 83 -4.58 -1.23 -8.62
CA VAL A 83 -3.39 -1.80 -9.26
C VAL A 83 -3.69 -2.25 -10.69
N PHE A 84 -2.79 -1.90 -11.60
CA PHE A 84 -2.89 -2.17 -13.03
C PHE A 84 -1.65 -2.90 -13.54
N HIS A 85 -1.84 -3.86 -14.42
CA HIS A 85 -0.73 -4.48 -15.15
C HIS A 85 -0.37 -3.62 -16.35
N VAL A 86 0.91 -3.27 -16.47
CA VAL A 86 1.40 -2.45 -17.58
C VAL A 86 1.48 -3.30 -18.84
N ALA A 87 0.89 -2.82 -19.94
CA ALA A 87 0.83 -3.53 -21.20
C ALA A 87 2.22 -3.94 -21.70
N ASN A 88 2.32 -5.16 -22.26
CA ASN A 88 3.56 -5.70 -22.82
C ASN A 88 4.73 -5.76 -21.83
N SER A 89 4.46 -5.82 -20.53
CA SER A 89 5.48 -5.93 -19.49
C SER A 89 4.97 -6.75 -18.30
N ASN A 90 5.88 -7.16 -17.42
CA ASN A 90 5.52 -7.79 -16.14
C ASN A 90 5.38 -6.76 -15.00
N LYS A 91 5.47 -5.46 -15.32
CA LYS A 91 5.37 -4.39 -14.34
C LYS A 91 3.92 -4.17 -13.91
N LYS A 92 3.76 -3.66 -12.70
CA LYS A 92 2.48 -3.22 -12.14
C LYS A 92 2.60 -1.76 -11.72
N GLN A 93 1.57 -0.98 -11.97
CA GLN A 93 1.42 0.37 -11.43
C GLN A 93 0.26 0.39 -10.44
N CYS A 94 0.48 0.92 -9.23
CA CYS A 94 -0.57 1.24 -8.28
C CYS A 94 -0.89 2.73 -8.38
N VAL A 95 -2.11 3.10 -8.74
CA VAL A 95 -2.56 4.50 -8.74
C VAL A 95 -3.38 4.73 -7.48
N ILE A 96 -2.97 5.72 -6.69
CA ILE A 96 -3.65 6.15 -5.47
C ILE A 96 -4.10 7.60 -5.69
N VAL A 97 -5.40 7.84 -5.61
CA VAL A 97 -5.93 9.21 -5.55
C VAL A 97 -6.47 9.47 -4.16
N HIS A 98 -6.10 10.59 -3.55
CA HIS A 98 -6.51 10.95 -2.20
C HIS A 98 -7.02 12.39 -2.10
N ARG A 99 -7.85 12.67 -1.10
CA ARG A 99 -8.25 14.05 -0.78
C ARG A 99 -7.11 14.82 -0.12
N GLU A 100 -7.19 16.14 -0.19
CA GLU A 100 -6.32 17.03 0.59
C GLU A 100 -6.38 16.67 2.09
N ASN A 101 -5.25 16.86 2.79
CA ASN A 101 -5.10 16.61 4.23
C ASN A 101 -5.30 15.14 4.66
N MET A 102 -5.08 14.17 3.76
CA MET A 102 -5.01 12.76 4.15
C MET A 102 -3.89 12.54 5.17
N SER A 103 -4.16 11.74 6.21
CA SER A 103 -3.13 11.39 7.20
C SER A 103 -2.12 10.41 6.62
N GLN A 104 -0.89 10.42 7.13
CA GLN A 104 0.11 9.42 6.75
C GLN A 104 -0.34 7.98 7.11
N LEU A 105 -1.13 7.82 8.17
CA LEU A 105 -1.68 6.52 8.56
C LEU A 105 -2.62 5.98 7.48
N THR A 106 -3.51 6.84 6.96
CA THR A 106 -4.40 6.47 5.85
C THR A 106 -3.59 6.21 4.58
N LEU A 107 -2.59 7.04 4.26
CA LEU A 107 -1.74 6.79 3.09
C LEU A 107 -1.06 5.42 3.15
N ASN A 108 -0.48 5.07 4.30
CA ASN A 108 0.18 3.77 4.49
C ASN A 108 -0.79 2.61 4.33
N HIS A 109 -2.03 2.77 4.80
CA HIS A 109 -3.10 1.80 4.56
C HIS A 109 -3.40 1.64 3.06
N GLU A 110 -3.53 2.74 2.31
CA GLU A 110 -3.76 2.69 0.85
C GLU A 110 -2.61 2.02 0.10
N LEU A 111 -1.35 2.23 0.53
CA LEU A 111 -0.20 1.51 0.00
C LEU A 111 -0.29 0.00 0.24
N GLY A 112 -1.04 -0.44 1.25
CA GLY A 112 -1.35 -1.85 1.49
C GLY A 112 -2.23 -2.47 0.39
N HIS A 113 -3.20 -1.72 -0.15
CA HIS A 113 -4.02 -2.18 -1.27
C HIS A 113 -3.20 -2.44 -2.54
N CYS A 114 -2.06 -1.75 -2.69
CA CYS A 114 -1.18 -1.97 -3.83
C CYS A 114 -0.63 -3.41 -3.94
N PHE A 115 -0.75 -4.23 -2.89
CA PHE A 115 -0.31 -5.62 -2.86
C PHE A 115 -1.45 -6.64 -3.06
N HIS A 116 -2.68 -6.20 -3.35
CA HIS A 116 -3.80 -7.11 -3.63
C HIS A 116 -3.54 -8.16 -4.71
N PRO A 117 -2.75 -7.93 -5.77
CA PRO A 117 -2.44 -9.00 -6.72
C PRO A 117 -1.80 -10.23 -6.07
N ILE A 118 -0.99 -10.06 -5.01
CA ILE A 118 -0.43 -11.19 -4.25
C ILE A 118 -1.57 -11.95 -3.54
N LEU A 119 -2.47 -11.22 -2.88
CA LEU A 119 -3.63 -11.84 -2.22
C LEU A 119 -4.44 -12.66 -3.22
N PHE A 120 -4.77 -12.10 -4.39
CA PHE A 120 -5.56 -12.80 -5.41
C PHE A 120 -4.86 -14.06 -5.93
N SER A 121 -3.57 -13.99 -6.25
CA SER A 121 -2.82 -15.19 -6.67
C SER A 121 -2.79 -16.30 -5.60
N HIS A 122 -2.73 -15.95 -4.31
CA HIS A 122 -2.87 -16.96 -3.25
C HIS A 122 -4.29 -17.50 -3.12
N LEU A 123 -5.31 -16.64 -3.23
CA LEU A 123 -6.71 -17.05 -3.13
C LEU A 123 -7.12 -17.97 -4.28
N GLU A 124 -6.68 -17.71 -5.51
CA GLU A 124 -6.91 -18.59 -6.67
C GLU A 124 -6.54 -20.04 -6.39
N ILE A 125 -5.42 -20.25 -5.68
CA ILE A 125 -4.86 -21.57 -5.40
C ILE A 125 -5.44 -22.15 -4.10
N LYS A 126 -5.46 -21.35 -3.03
CA LYS A 126 -5.72 -21.83 -1.66
C LYS A 126 -7.18 -21.71 -1.23
N ALA A 127 -7.94 -20.77 -1.81
CA ALA A 127 -9.30 -20.47 -1.41
C ALA A 127 -10.15 -19.84 -2.55
N PRO A 128 -10.35 -20.54 -3.68
CA PRO A 128 -11.03 -19.99 -4.86
C PRO A 128 -12.48 -19.59 -4.59
N THR A 129 -13.14 -20.21 -3.61
CA THR A 129 -14.48 -19.84 -3.15
C THR A 129 -14.51 -18.46 -2.48
N ILE A 130 -13.42 -18.07 -1.82
CA ILE A 130 -13.27 -16.74 -1.22
C ILE A 130 -13.03 -15.70 -2.29
N LEU A 131 -12.18 -16.00 -3.26
CA LEU A 131 -11.96 -15.15 -4.42
C LEU A 131 -13.28 -14.84 -5.13
N LYS A 132 -14.07 -15.88 -5.42
CA LYS A 132 -15.39 -15.71 -6.00
C LYS A 132 -16.31 -14.84 -5.15
N GLY A 133 -16.26 -14.99 -3.82
CA GLY A 133 -17.02 -14.14 -2.90
C GLY A 133 -16.60 -12.66 -2.93
N ILE A 134 -15.32 -12.38 -3.15
CA ILE A 134 -14.80 -11.00 -3.33
C ILE A 134 -15.31 -10.41 -4.65
N GLU A 135 -15.36 -11.21 -5.72
CA GLU A 135 -15.85 -10.80 -7.04
C GLU A 135 -17.38 -10.57 -7.05
N ASP A 136 -18.13 -11.42 -6.34
CA ASP A 136 -19.60 -11.44 -6.38
C ASP A 136 -20.27 -10.53 -5.34
N ASP A 137 -19.65 -10.26 -4.18
CA ASP A 137 -20.27 -9.50 -3.07
C ASP A 137 -19.35 -8.39 -2.54
N LYS A 138 -19.76 -7.15 -2.81
CA LYS A 138 -19.06 -5.93 -2.37
C LYS A 138 -18.87 -5.87 -0.85
N LYS A 139 -19.86 -6.27 -0.05
CA LYS A 139 -19.75 -6.20 1.42
C LYS A 139 -18.75 -7.23 1.95
N TRP A 140 -18.69 -8.42 1.36
CA TRP A 140 -17.66 -9.40 1.72
C TRP A 140 -16.27 -9.00 1.22
N SER A 141 -16.20 -8.41 0.03
CA SER A 141 -14.97 -7.86 -0.56
C SER A 141 -14.25 -6.92 0.41
N ASP A 142 -14.96 -5.93 0.96
CA ASP A 142 -14.39 -4.97 1.91
C ASP A 142 -13.77 -5.69 3.13
N TYR A 143 -14.39 -6.74 3.66
CA TYR A 143 -13.81 -7.47 4.81
C TYR A 143 -12.46 -8.11 4.50
N TYR A 144 -12.27 -8.65 3.30
CA TYR A 144 -11.01 -9.27 2.92
C TYR A 144 -9.97 -8.23 2.52
N LEU A 145 -10.36 -7.30 1.65
CA LEU A 145 -9.44 -6.35 1.05
C LEU A 145 -8.90 -5.31 2.04
N GLU A 146 -9.76 -4.79 2.93
CA GLU A 146 -9.36 -3.81 3.95
C GLU A 146 -8.47 -4.45 5.01
N SER A 147 -8.85 -5.62 5.51
CA SER A 147 -8.05 -6.32 6.54
C SER A 147 -6.69 -6.77 6.01
N PHE A 148 -6.60 -7.14 4.73
CA PHE A 148 -5.33 -7.42 4.06
C PHE A 148 -4.47 -6.15 3.97
N ALA A 149 -5.04 -5.03 3.52
CA ALA A 149 -4.30 -3.78 3.41
C ALA A 149 -3.74 -3.32 4.75
N GLU A 150 -4.48 -3.50 5.85
CA GLU A 150 -4.01 -3.21 7.20
C GLU A 150 -2.76 -4.00 7.61
N ILE A 151 -2.75 -5.32 7.38
CA ILE A 151 -1.60 -6.14 7.75
C ILE A 151 -0.38 -5.87 6.86
N VAL A 152 -0.59 -5.58 5.58
CA VAL A 152 0.49 -5.22 4.65
C VAL A 152 1.06 -3.88 5.04
N ALA A 153 0.21 -2.88 5.32
CA ALA A 153 0.65 -1.57 5.79
C ALA A 153 1.45 -1.65 7.09
N GLY A 154 1.01 -2.49 8.03
CA GLY A 154 1.74 -2.76 9.28
C GLY A 154 3.11 -3.39 9.04
N THR A 155 3.18 -4.39 8.15
CA THR A 155 4.42 -5.09 7.81
C THR A 155 5.40 -4.16 7.10
N ARG A 156 4.92 -3.42 6.09
CA ARG A 156 5.70 -2.44 5.33
C ARG A 156 6.24 -1.34 6.25
N SER A 157 5.40 -0.78 7.11
CA SER A 157 5.83 0.28 8.03
C SER A 157 6.90 -0.22 9.01
N PHE A 158 6.80 -1.47 9.46
CA PHE A 158 7.82 -2.10 10.30
C PHE A 158 9.14 -2.34 9.53
N SER A 159 9.08 -2.91 8.33
CA SER A 159 10.27 -3.39 7.60
C SER A 159 10.98 -2.30 6.80
N LEU A 160 10.23 -1.47 6.07
CA LEU A 160 10.78 -0.41 5.22
C LEU A 160 11.02 0.87 6.01
N ASP A 161 10.05 1.26 6.84
CA ASP A 161 10.09 2.56 7.53
C ASP A 161 10.68 2.44 8.96
N GLY A 162 10.87 1.21 9.47
CA GLY A 162 11.33 0.97 10.85
C GLY A 162 10.34 1.43 11.92
N ASP A 163 9.09 1.72 11.55
CA ASP A 163 8.08 2.31 12.44
C ASP A 163 7.14 1.25 13.02
N LYS A 164 7.58 0.65 14.13
CA LYS A 164 6.72 -0.24 14.93
C LYS A 164 5.50 0.46 15.52
N SER A 165 5.57 1.78 15.72
CA SER A 165 4.49 2.55 16.34
C SER A 165 3.28 2.70 15.41
N TYR A 166 3.46 2.49 14.09
CA TYR A 166 2.37 2.50 13.11
C TYR A 166 1.22 1.57 13.53
N ILE A 167 1.53 0.30 13.86
CA ILE A 167 0.50 -0.70 14.19
C ILE A 167 -0.29 -0.26 15.44
N ILE A 168 0.40 0.27 16.44
CA ILE A 168 -0.22 0.77 17.68
C ILE A 168 -1.14 1.95 17.38
N LYS A 169 -0.64 2.96 16.63
CA LYS A 169 -1.41 4.15 16.23
C LYS A 169 -2.62 3.76 15.40
N ARG A 170 -2.48 2.79 14.48
CA ARG A 170 -3.56 2.32 13.62
C ARG A 170 -4.65 1.61 14.41
N ILE A 171 -4.29 0.74 15.35
CA ILE A 171 -5.26 0.13 16.28
C ILE A 171 -6.02 1.21 17.06
N GLN A 172 -5.31 2.20 17.61
CA GLN A 172 -5.94 3.30 18.35
C GLN A 172 -6.90 4.12 17.49
N GLU A 173 -6.53 4.43 16.24
CA GLU A 173 -7.40 5.13 15.28
C GLU A 173 -8.69 4.35 15.01
N ILE A 174 -8.58 3.04 14.74
CA ILE A 174 -9.72 2.17 14.45
C ILE A 174 -10.62 2.02 15.70
N GLU A 175 -10.03 1.84 16.89
CA GLU A 175 -10.76 1.71 18.16
C GLU A 175 -11.48 3.02 18.53
N SER A 176 -10.88 4.18 18.22
CA SER A 176 -11.49 5.50 18.47
C SER A 176 -12.56 5.92 17.47
N SER A 177 -12.62 5.24 16.32
CA SER A 177 -13.58 5.53 15.26
C SER A 177 -15.00 5.07 15.62
N SER A 178 -16.00 5.81 15.15
CA SER A 178 -17.41 5.50 15.44
C SER A 178 -17.81 4.08 15.01
N ASP A 179 -18.75 3.49 15.73
CA ASP A 179 -19.41 2.25 15.32
C ASP A 179 -20.32 2.52 14.11
N SER A 180 -19.80 2.26 12.92
CA SER A 180 -20.55 2.31 11.66
C SER A 180 -20.27 1.05 10.84
N GLU A 181 -21.18 0.69 9.94
CA GLU A 181 -20.98 -0.46 9.04
C GLU A 181 -19.68 -0.35 8.23
N LYS A 182 -19.29 0.88 7.85
CA LYS A 182 -18.03 1.17 7.14
C LYS A 182 -16.79 0.86 7.97
N MET A 183 -16.86 0.98 9.30
CA MET A 183 -15.74 0.69 10.19
C MET A 183 -15.60 -0.79 10.54
N LEU A 184 -16.58 -1.63 10.20
CA LEU A 184 -16.56 -3.06 10.56
C LEU A 184 -15.39 -3.83 9.93
N PRO A 185 -15.03 -3.65 8.64
CA PRO A 185 -13.84 -4.29 8.06
C PRO A 185 -12.56 -3.95 8.84
N TYR A 186 -12.35 -2.67 9.14
CA TYR A 186 -11.19 -2.19 9.91
C TYR A 186 -11.18 -2.72 11.34
N LYS A 187 -12.30 -2.68 12.06
CA LYS A 187 -12.39 -3.21 13.44
C LYS A 187 -12.06 -4.70 13.51
N ARG A 188 -12.36 -5.46 12.46
CA ARG A 188 -11.98 -6.87 12.36
C ARG A 188 -10.50 -7.11 12.09
N SER A 189 -9.77 -6.12 11.59
CA SER A 189 -8.32 -6.22 11.43
C SER A 189 -7.58 -6.12 12.77
N ILE A 190 -8.20 -5.60 13.84
CA ILE A 190 -7.53 -5.37 15.13
C ILE A 190 -6.85 -6.64 15.69
N PRO A 191 -7.50 -7.82 15.76
CA PRO A 191 -6.83 -9.04 16.20
C PRO A 191 -5.66 -9.46 15.30
N LEU A 192 -5.78 -9.25 13.97
CA LEU A 192 -4.71 -9.52 13.02
C LEU A 192 -3.53 -8.59 13.25
N LEU A 193 -3.78 -7.29 13.44
CA LEU A 193 -2.77 -6.28 13.71
C LEU A 193 -2.05 -6.52 15.05
N LYS A 194 -2.78 -6.91 16.09
CA LYS A 194 -2.19 -7.30 17.38
C LYS A 194 -1.26 -8.50 17.21
N HIS A 195 -1.71 -9.53 16.50
CA HIS A 195 -0.89 -10.71 16.25
C HIS A 195 0.31 -10.42 15.34
N LEU A 196 0.13 -9.55 14.33
CA LEU A 196 1.20 -9.07 13.47
C LEU A 196 2.29 -8.37 14.29
N SER A 197 1.91 -7.48 15.22
CA SER A 197 2.86 -6.81 16.11
C SER A 197 3.73 -7.83 16.87
N ASP A 198 3.09 -8.84 17.49
CA ASP A 198 3.81 -9.88 18.24
C ASP A 198 4.74 -10.71 17.34
N PHE A 199 4.29 -11.04 16.13
CA PHE A 199 5.07 -11.81 15.16
C PHE A 199 6.32 -11.04 14.71
N LEU A 200 6.15 -9.77 14.32
CA LEU A 200 7.23 -8.95 13.76
C LEU A 200 8.36 -8.69 14.76
N ASP A 201 8.09 -8.72 16.08
CA ASP A 201 9.12 -8.55 17.10
C ASP A 201 10.17 -9.67 17.14
N SER A 202 9.85 -10.83 16.57
CA SER A 202 10.74 -12.01 16.59
C SER A 202 10.98 -12.64 15.21
N ALA A 203 10.27 -12.18 14.19
CA ALA A 203 10.37 -12.73 12.84
C ALA A 203 11.65 -12.29 12.15
N ASP A 204 12.33 -13.25 11.51
CA ASP A 204 13.33 -12.97 10.49
C ASP A 204 12.61 -12.71 9.17
N LEU A 205 12.53 -11.45 8.77
CA LEU A 205 11.79 -11.02 7.59
C LEU A 205 12.64 -11.18 6.33
N PRO A 206 12.07 -11.73 5.23
CA PRO A 206 12.73 -11.73 3.94
C PRO A 206 13.12 -10.32 3.48
N ALA A 207 14.10 -10.23 2.59
CA ALA A 207 14.59 -8.94 2.12
C ALA A 207 13.57 -8.20 1.23
N SER A 208 12.82 -8.91 0.39
CA SER A 208 11.86 -8.28 -0.53
C SER A 208 10.47 -8.11 0.12
N PRO A 209 9.76 -6.99 -0.13
CA PRO A 209 8.39 -6.80 0.33
C PRO A 209 7.42 -7.86 -0.18
N GLU A 210 7.61 -8.36 -1.41
CA GLU A 210 6.77 -9.43 -1.95
C GLU A 210 6.89 -10.70 -1.09
N GLU A 211 8.12 -11.13 -0.76
CA GLU A 211 8.35 -12.28 0.12
C GLU A 211 7.85 -12.03 1.55
N GLN A 212 7.97 -10.80 2.06
CA GLN A 212 7.39 -10.43 3.36
C GLN A 212 5.86 -10.54 3.33
N VAL A 213 5.20 -10.03 2.29
CA VAL A 213 3.74 -10.13 2.11
C VAL A 213 3.32 -11.59 1.98
N ASN A 214 4.06 -12.41 1.23
CA ASN A 214 3.83 -13.85 1.15
C ASN A 214 3.94 -14.52 2.52
N LEU A 215 4.96 -14.18 3.32
CA LEU A 215 5.15 -14.72 4.66
C LEU A 215 3.98 -14.37 5.59
N ILE A 216 3.56 -13.10 5.65
CA ILE A 216 2.46 -12.67 6.53
C ILE A 216 1.12 -13.25 6.07
N LEU A 217 0.93 -13.46 4.76
CA LEU A 217 -0.27 -14.10 4.24
C LEU A 217 -0.41 -15.51 4.84
N GLU A 218 0.68 -16.27 4.82
CA GLU A 218 0.69 -17.64 5.33
C GLU A 218 0.64 -17.73 6.86
N LYS A 219 1.38 -16.87 7.56
CA LYS A 219 1.52 -16.95 9.03
C LYS A 219 0.42 -16.25 9.80
N ILE A 220 -0.23 -15.25 9.19
CA ILE A 220 -1.15 -14.35 9.89
C ILE A 220 -2.49 -14.30 9.18
N TYR A 221 -2.51 -13.90 7.90
CA TYR A 221 -3.77 -13.60 7.21
C TYR A 221 -4.63 -14.84 6.97
N PHE A 222 -4.02 -15.93 6.55
CA PHE A 222 -4.71 -17.20 6.28
C PHE A 222 -4.87 -18.08 7.52
N GLU A 223 -4.31 -17.70 8.66
CA GLU A 223 -4.40 -18.46 9.90
C GLU A 223 -5.84 -18.38 10.46
N PRO A 224 -6.61 -19.49 10.44
CA PRO A 224 -8.03 -19.44 10.79
C PRO A 224 -8.29 -18.99 12.22
N LYS A 225 -7.33 -19.17 13.14
CA LYS A 225 -7.43 -18.67 14.52
C LYS A 225 -7.63 -17.16 14.58
N PHE A 226 -7.04 -16.42 13.64
CA PHE A 226 -7.01 -14.96 13.66
C PHE A 226 -7.91 -14.34 12.59
N ASN A 227 -8.11 -15.01 11.45
CA ASN A 227 -9.02 -14.58 10.39
C ASN A 227 -10.24 -15.52 10.23
N LYS A 228 -11.25 -15.30 11.08
CA LYS A 228 -12.46 -16.15 11.13
C LYS A 228 -13.34 -16.07 9.86
N VAL A 229 -13.12 -15.11 8.98
CA VAL A 229 -13.90 -14.97 7.74
C VAL A 229 -13.59 -16.13 6.78
N LEU A 230 -12.34 -16.59 6.77
CA LEU A 230 -11.91 -17.77 6.01
C LEU A 230 -12.59 -19.08 6.49
N GLN A 231 -13.09 -19.12 7.74
CA GLN A 231 -13.76 -20.31 8.29
C GLN A 231 -15.21 -20.46 7.80
N ARG A 232 -15.86 -19.39 7.36
CA ARG A 232 -17.27 -19.44 6.92
C ARG A 232 -17.47 -19.95 5.50
N VAL A 233 -16.40 -20.01 4.71
CA VAL A 233 -16.45 -20.41 3.29
C VAL A 233 -16.15 -21.92 3.10
N ASN A 234 -15.72 -22.61 4.15
CA ASN A 234 -15.51 -24.07 4.18
C ASN A 234 -16.68 -24.84 4.85
N ARG A 235 -17.87 -24.22 4.97
CA ARG A 235 -19.09 -24.87 5.48
C ARG A 235 -20.21 -24.79 4.47
#